data_AF-V7CEH9-F1
#
_entry.id   AF-V7CEH9-F1
#
_cell.length_a   1.000
_cell.length_b   1.000
_cell.length_c   1.000
_cell.angle_alpha   90.00
_cell.angle_beta   90.00
_cell.angle_gamma   90.00
#
_symmetry.space_group_name_H-M   'P 1'
#
loop_
_entity.id
_entity.type
_entity.pdbx_description
1 polymer ?
#
loop_
_entity_poly.entity_id
_entity_poly.type
_entity_poly.pdbx_seq_one_letter_code
_entity_poly.pdbx_strand_id
1 'polypeptide(L)'
;MGTRRKKKEEEEEEEEEAPRSLPLSQSEEGSKREDDSASYEQARDQRIKDNMERMQKLGLFDLSLKLKRPKQKPLPKNKKTKPRPNHSPQRRSSRIMNLVPINYSERREFPSKEKDAVEIFIPEGTNPEVYTKEHEELLGDCESTWELDVDGYDEDGNRIYDSIKGETCHQCRQKTLCQHTHCNKCELLQGQFCGDCLYTRYGENVMEANHNNKWVCPPCRGICNCSHCRRGKGWNPTGNIYSKVSKLGFKSVAHYLIKTQLEGSNAENSVAEEKSEASADTTMNRPTERRASRKRV
;
A
#
# COMPACT_ATOMS: atom_id res chain seq x y z
N MET A 1 36.64 -55.41 -10.93
CA MET A 1 37.07 -55.94 -12.23
C MET A 1 37.13 -54.79 -13.21
N GLY A 2 38.27 -54.64 -13.90
CA GLY A 2 38.57 -53.46 -14.69
C GLY A 2 37.82 -53.34 -16.01
N THR A 3 37.90 -52.17 -16.61
CA THR A 3 38.66 -51.97 -17.85
C THR A 3 38.91 -50.49 -18.07
N ARG A 4 40.10 -50.25 -18.63
CA ARG A 4 40.77 -48.99 -18.90
C ARG A 4 40.79 -48.83 -20.42
N ARG A 5 40.49 -47.65 -20.96
CA ARG A 5 40.85 -47.12 -22.32
C ARG A 5 39.99 -45.86 -22.55
N LYS A 6 40.42 -44.78 -23.20
CA LYS A 6 41.71 -44.24 -23.64
C LYS A 6 41.40 -42.82 -24.14
N LYS A 7 42.28 -41.89 -23.78
CA LYS A 7 42.45 -40.48 -24.16
C LYS A 7 42.18 -40.15 -25.65
N LYS A 8 41.56 -38.99 -25.93
CA LYS A 8 41.70 -38.19 -27.17
C LYS A 8 41.19 -36.75 -26.92
N GLU A 9 42.09 -35.83 -26.58
CA GLU A 9 42.65 -34.74 -27.42
C GLU A 9 41.73 -33.51 -27.45
N GLU A 10 42.19 -32.47 -26.75
CA GLU A 10 41.72 -31.08 -26.76
C GLU A 10 42.30 -30.41 -28.02
N GLU A 11 41.46 -29.70 -28.78
CA GLU A 11 41.89 -28.80 -29.85
C GLU A 11 41.68 -27.36 -29.38
N GLU A 12 42.76 -26.60 -29.41
CA GLU A 12 42.90 -25.19 -29.05
C GLU A 12 42.16 -24.29 -30.07
N GLU A 13 41.39 -23.32 -29.56
CA GLU A 13 40.93 -22.16 -30.31
C GLU A 13 42.06 -21.13 -30.36
N GLU A 14 42.58 -20.83 -31.55
CA GLU A 14 43.55 -19.75 -31.79
C GLU A 14 42.84 -18.57 -32.47
N GLU A 15 43.19 -17.36 -32.01
CA GLU A 15 42.70 -16.03 -32.40
C GLU A 15 42.92 -15.69 -33.88
N GLU A 16 42.04 -14.84 -34.45
CA GLU A 16 42.51 -13.74 -35.31
C GLU A 16 41.61 -12.49 -35.20
N GLU A 17 42.23 -11.39 -34.77
CA GLU A 17 41.74 -10.01 -34.82
C GLU A 17 42.03 -9.35 -36.19
N ALA A 18 41.00 -8.72 -36.79
CA ALA A 18 40.92 -7.44 -37.54
C ALA A 18 41.98 -7.07 -38.64
N PRO A 19 41.57 -6.37 -39.73
CA PRO A 19 41.32 -4.92 -39.59
C PRO A 19 40.15 -4.34 -40.40
N ARG A 20 39.57 -3.29 -39.81
CA ARG A 20 38.74 -2.27 -40.48
C ARG A 20 39.54 -1.58 -41.59
N SER A 21 38.95 -1.43 -42.77
CA SER A 21 39.37 -0.42 -43.74
C SER A 21 38.15 0.22 -44.43
N LEU A 22 37.91 1.48 -44.10
CA LEU A 22 37.12 2.42 -44.90
C LEU A 22 38.12 3.19 -45.78
N PRO A 23 37.85 3.34 -47.07
CA PRO A 23 38.32 4.52 -47.81
C PRO A 23 37.13 5.39 -48.22
N LEU A 24 37.21 6.65 -47.78
CA LEU A 24 36.52 7.79 -48.38
C LEU A 24 36.90 7.89 -49.87
N SER A 25 35.91 8.06 -50.74
CA SER A 25 36.06 8.84 -51.97
C SER A 25 34.80 9.69 -52.19
N GLN A 26 35.03 11.00 -52.25
CA GLN A 26 34.04 12.00 -52.63
C GLN A 26 34.06 12.20 -54.15
N SER A 27 32.98 12.81 -54.67
CA SER A 27 32.85 13.52 -55.96
C SER A 27 32.50 12.61 -57.17
N GLU A 28 31.50 12.82 -58.03
CA GLU A 28 30.53 13.91 -58.28
C GLU A 28 29.22 13.37 -58.92
N GLU A 29 28.28 14.30 -59.12
CA GLU A 29 26.86 14.19 -59.46
C GLU A 29 26.52 13.55 -60.82
N GLY A 30 25.27 13.06 -60.93
CA GLY A 30 24.55 13.06 -62.20
C GLY A 30 23.73 11.81 -62.53
N SER A 31 22.45 11.82 -62.13
CA SER A 31 21.37 11.14 -62.84
C SER A 31 21.34 9.59 -62.89
N LYS A 32 20.94 8.95 -61.78
CA LYS A 32 20.24 7.64 -61.68
C LYS A 32 19.91 7.38 -60.20
N ARG A 33 18.86 8.00 -59.65
CA ARG A 33 18.49 7.86 -58.21
C ARG A 33 17.04 7.44 -57.96
N GLU A 34 16.30 7.05 -59.00
CA GLU A 34 14.94 6.52 -58.83
C GLU A 34 14.90 4.98 -58.94
N ASP A 35 15.79 4.38 -59.74
CA ASP A 35 15.81 2.92 -59.99
C ASP A 35 16.38 2.10 -58.80
N ASP A 36 17.37 2.65 -58.09
CA ASP A 36 17.97 1.97 -56.93
C ASP A 36 17.04 1.91 -55.70
N SER A 37 16.12 2.88 -55.55
CA SER A 37 15.13 2.85 -54.46
C SER A 37 14.10 1.74 -54.69
N ALA A 38 13.66 1.57 -55.94
CA ALA A 38 12.71 0.51 -56.31
C ALA A 38 13.35 -0.89 -56.17
N SER A 39 14.60 -1.04 -56.60
CA SER A 39 15.36 -2.29 -56.43
C SER A 39 15.59 -2.64 -54.94
N TYR A 40 15.94 -1.64 -54.13
CA TYR A 40 16.09 -1.83 -52.69
C TYR A 40 14.78 -2.20 -51.99
N GLU A 41 13.67 -1.56 -52.35
CA GLU A 41 12.34 -1.86 -51.80
C GLU A 41 11.88 -3.27 -52.20
N GLN A 42 12.12 -3.70 -53.44
CA GLN A 42 11.83 -5.08 -53.86
C GLN A 42 12.66 -6.11 -53.09
N ALA A 43 13.96 -5.87 -52.91
CA ALA A 43 14.82 -6.74 -52.11
C ALA A 43 14.41 -6.77 -50.63
N ARG A 44 13.90 -5.65 -50.11
CA ARG A 44 13.36 -5.56 -48.75
C ARG A 44 12.07 -6.36 -48.62
N ASP A 45 11.16 -6.26 -49.58
CA ASP A 45 9.89 -6.98 -49.56
C ASP A 45 10.07 -8.49 -49.74
N GLN A 46 11.01 -8.92 -50.58
CA GLN A 46 11.41 -10.34 -50.68
C GLN A 46 11.92 -10.87 -49.33
N ARG A 47 12.80 -10.13 -48.65
CA ARG A 47 13.28 -10.52 -47.31
C ARG A 47 12.17 -10.54 -46.25
N ILE A 48 11.18 -9.65 -46.36
CA ILE A 48 10.01 -9.65 -45.46
C ILE A 48 9.17 -10.90 -45.74
N LYS A 49 8.93 -11.22 -47.01
CA LYS A 49 8.16 -12.41 -47.42
C LYS A 49 8.85 -13.71 -46.99
N ASP A 50 10.15 -13.85 -47.23
CA ASP A 50 10.91 -15.03 -46.82
C ASP A 50 10.90 -15.22 -45.30
N ASN A 51 11.01 -14.13 -44.53
CA ASN A 51 10.87 -14.18 -43.08
C ASN A 51 9.45 -14.57 -42.66
N MET A 52 8.41 -14.07 -43.33
CA MET A 52 7.03 -14.47 -43.04
C MET A 52 6.80 -15.95 -43.31
N GLU A 53 7.28 -16.47 -44.43
CA GLU A 53 7.18 -17.89 -44.78
C GLU A 53 7.97 -18.76 -43.80
N ARG A 54 9.17 -18.31 -43.38
CA ARG A 54 9.95 -18.98 -42.34
C ARG A 54 9.19 -19.03 -41.01
N MET A 55 8.54 -17.93 -40.61
CA MET A 55 7.74 -17.86 -39.39
C MET A 55 6.49 -18.77 -39.45
N GLN A 56 5.89 -18.90 -40.64
CA GLN A 56 4.78 -19.83 -40.88
C GLN A 56 5.26 -21.29 -40.84
N LYS A 57 6.37 -21.61 -41.50
CA LYS A 57 6.96 -22.98 -41.51
C LYS A 57 7.37 -23.44 -40.12
N LEU A 58 7.83 -22.53 -39.28
CA LEU A 58 8.15 -22.80 -37.87
C LEU A 58 6.89 -22.85 -36.96
N GLY A 59 5.69 -22.66 -37.51
CA GLY A 59 4.42 -22.81 -36.79
C GLY A 59 4.19 -21.78 -35.69
N LEU A 60 4.89 -20.63 -35.71
CA LEU A 60 4.83 -19.65 -34.60
C LEU A 60 3.44 -19.03 -34.44
N PHE A 61 2.71 -18.85 -35.53
CA PHE A 61 1.34 -18.31 -35.48
C PHE A 61 0.38 -19.29 -34.80
N ASP A 62 0.48 -20.59 -35.09
CA ASP A 62 -0.35 -21.62 -34.46
C ASP A 62 0.00 -21.82 -32.98
N LEU A 63 1.28 -21.72 -32.63
CA LEU A 63 1.73 -21.71 -31.24
C LEU A 63 1.16 -20.51 -30.47
N SER A 64 1.10 -19.33 -31.09
CA SER A 64 0.54 -18.13 -30.46
C SER A 64 -0.96 -18.28 -30.13
N LEU A 65 -1.70 -18.99 -30.98
CA LEU A 65 -3.13 -19.28 -30.77
C LEU A 65 -3.32 -20.29 -29.63
N LYS A 66 -2.45 -21.30 -29.53
CA LYS A 66 -2.46 -22.30 -28.45
C LYS A 66 -2.06 -21.72 -27.10
N LEU A 67 -1.29 -20.62 -27.07
CA LEU A 67 -0.84 -19.95 -25.84
C LEU A 67 -1.81 -18.87 -25.33
N LYS A 68 -2.85 -18.49 -26.10
CA LYS A 68 -3.89 -17.57 -25.62
C LYS A 68 -4.73 -18.25 -24.53
N ARG A 69 -4.30 -18.08 -23.28
CA ARG A 69 -5.10 -18.43 -22.10
C ARG A 69 -6.46 -17.71 -22.17
N PRO A 70 -7.56 -18.32 -21.71
CA PRO A 70 -8.84 -17.63 -21.58
C PRO A 70 -8.64 -16.36 -20.74
N LYS A 71 -9.28 -15.26 -21.13
CA LYS A 71 -9.18 -13.95 -20.47
C LYS A 71 -9.48 -14.11 -18.97
N GLN A 72 -8.43 -14.23 -18.15
CA GLN A 72 -8.58 -14.08 -16.72
C GLN A 72 -8.96 -12.62 -16.45
N LYS A 73 -9.95 -12.40 -15.56
CA LYS A 73 -10.34 -11.06 -15.11
C LYS A 73 -9.06 -10.33 -14.66
N PRO A 74 -8.83 -9.07 -15.07
CA PRO A 74 -7.61 -8.38 -14.70
C PRO A 74 -7.50 -8.32 -13.18
N LEU A 75 -6.37 -8.81 -12.65
CA LEU A 75 -5.98 -8.55 -11.26
C LEU A 75 -5.99 -7.04 -11.03
N PRO A 76 -6.46 -6.57 -9.86
CA PRO A 76 -6.46 -5.15 -9.54
C PRO A 76 -5.01 -4.65 -9.60
N LYS A 77 -4.74 -3.76 -10.55
CA LYS A 77 -3.45 -3.06 -10.63
C LYS A 77 -3.29 -2.26 -9.35
N ASN A 78 -2.25 -2.56 -8.57
CA ASN A 78 -1.82 -1.67 -7.51
C ASN A 78 -1.72 -0.25 -8.09
N LYS A 79 -2.36 0.73 -7.42
CA LYS A 79 -2.22 2.15 -7.74
C LYS A 79 -0.72 2.43 -7.76
N LYS A 80 -0.20 2.79 -8.93
CA LYS A 80 1.16 3.33 -9.04
C LYS A 80 1.23 4.53 -8.10
N THR A 81 2.22 4.51 -7.22
CA THR A 81 2.65 5.69 -6.47
C THR A 81 2.84 6.84 -7.46
N LYS A 82 2.48 8.06 -7.05
CA LYS A 82 2.74 9.26 -7.86
C LYS A 82 4.23 9.24 -8.24
N PRO A 83 4.59 9.33 -9.53
CA PRO A 83 6.00 9.44 -9.88
C PRO A 83 6.52 10.72 -9.23
N ARG A 84 7.63 10.60 -8.49
CA ARG A 84 8.39 11.78 -8.08
C ARG A 84 8.75 12.57 -9.35
N PRO A 85 8.74 13.91 -9.32
CA PRO A 85 9.18 14.70 -10.46
C PRO A 85 10.61 14.27 -10.81
N ASN A 86 10.75 13.66 -11.98
CA ASN A 86 12.05 13.26 -12.48
C ASN A 86 12.71 14.55 -12.99
N HIS A 87 13.70 15.07 -12.26
CA HIS A 87 14.45 16.27 -12.67
C HIS A 87 15.49 15.98 -13.77
N SER A 88 15.44 14.79 -14.37
CA SER A 88 16.29 14.49 -15.53
C SER A 88 15.76 15.21 -16.78
N PRO A 89 16.64 15.85 -17.57
CA PRO A 89 16.24 16.46 -18.83
C PRO A 89 15.59 15.40 -19.72
N GLN A 90 14.30 15.56 -19.98
CA GLN A 90 13.56 14.64 -20.82
C GLN A 90 14.10 14.75 -22.25
N ARG A 91 14.88 13.76 -22.68
CA ARG A 91 15.54 13.70 -23.99
C ARG A 91 14.48 13.69 -25.10
N ARG A 92 14.05 14.88 -25.53
CA ARG A 92 13.14 15.05 -26.67
C ARG A 92 13.93 14.91 -27.97
N SER A 93 13.33 14.26 -28.96
CA SER A 93 13.91 14.21 -30.30
C SER A 93 13.82 15.60 -30.95
N SER A 94 14.80 15.94 -31.79
CA SER A 94 14.88 17.24 -32.47
C SER A 94 13.61 17.60 -33.25
N ARG A 95 12.90 16.58 -33.77
CA ARG A 95 11.66 16.75 -34.55
C ARG A 95 10.46 17.27 -33.74
N ILE A 96 10.47 17.15 -32.40
CA ILE A 96 9.37 17.58 -31.51
C ILE A 96 9.78 18.69 -30.53
N MET A 97 10.99 19.25 -30.68
CA MET A 97 11.48 20.32 -29.81
C MET A 97 10.67 21.60 -29.92
N ASN A 98 10.15 21.91 -31.10
CA ASN A 98 9.38 23.13 -31.36
C ASN A 98 7.90 23.02 -30.96
N LEU A 99 7.44 21.84 -30.53
CA LEU A 99 6.07 21.65 -30.07
C LEU A 99 6.01 21.79 -28.56
N VAL A 100 5.05 22.56 -28.05
CA VAL A 100 4.81 22.71 -26.62
C VAL A 100 4.68 21.31 -25.98
N PRO A 101 5.35 21.04 -24.84
CA PRO A 101 5.13 19.83 -24.06
C PRO A 101 3.63 19.60 -23.79
N ILE A 102 3.08 18.52 -24.34
CA ILE A 102 1.71 18.11 -24.06
C ILE A 102 1.68 17.67 -22.59
N ASN A 103 1.09 18.51 -21.75
CA ASN A 103 0.89 18.22 -20.34
C ASN A 103 -0.37 17.36 -20.18
N TYR A 104 -0.22 16.05 -20.13
CA TYR A 104 -1.32 15.11 -19.86
C TYR A 104 -1.84 15.16 -18.42
N SER A 105 -1.32 16.08 -17.58
CA SER A 105 -1.74 16.26 -16.19
C SER A 105 -2.97 17.15 -16.08
N GLU A 106 -3.90 17.09 -17.05
CA GLU A 106 -5.23 17.67 -16.87
C GLU A 106 -5.76 17.19 -15.52
N ARG A 107 -5.73 18.09 -14.53
CA ARG A 107 -6.37 17.87 -13.25
C ARG A 107 -7.83 17.73 -13.62
N ARG A 108 -8.31 16.49 -13.61
CA ARG A 108 -9.74 16.25 -13.51
C ARG A 108 -10.18 16.96 -12.23
N GLU A 109 -10.75 18.14 -12.37
CA GLU A 109 -11.39 18.85 -11.28
C GLU A 109 -12.56 17.97 -10.86
N PHE A 110 -12.36 17.23 -9.77
CA PHE A 110 -13.47 16.55 -9.14
C PHE A 110 -14.36 17.65 -8.54
N PRO A 111 -15.67 17.66 -8.84
CA PRO A 111 -16.58 18.60 -8.20
C PRO A 111 -16.38 18.47 -6.69
N SER A 112 -16.19 19.61 -6.03
CA SER A 112 -16.09 19.71 -4.58
C SER A 112 -17.31 19.02 -4.00
N LYS A 113 -17.12 17.81 -3.47
CA LYS A 113 -18.20 17.15 -2.76
C LYS A 113 -18.55 18.03 -1.57
N GLU A 114 -19.75 18.57 -1.63
CA GLU A 114 -20.44 19.16 -0.49
C GLU A 114 -20.30 18.22 0.71
N LYS A 115 -20.28 18.78 1.91
CA LYS A 115 -19.94 18.13 3.19
C LYS A 115 -20.60 16.75 3.34
N ASP A 116 -19.94 15.73 2.79
CA ASP A 116 -20.45 14.37 2.69
C ASP A 116 -20.54 13.78 4.10
N ALA A 117 -21.69 13.21 4.43
CA ALA A 117 -21.79 12.28 5.55
C ALA A 117 -20.65 11.25 5.47
N VAL A 118 -19.97 11.01 6.59
CA VAL A 118 -18.79 10.12 6.62
C VAL A 118 -19.25 8.67 6.49
N GLU A 119 -19.46 8.21 5.26
CA GLU A 119 -19.87 6.84 4.99
C GLU A 119 -18.64 5.91 4.95
N ILE A 120 -18.71 4.85 5.77
CA ILE A 120 -17.72 3.77 5.81
C ILE A 120 -18.38 2.52 5.22
N PHE A 121 -18.06 2.22 3.96
CA PHE A 121 -18.53 1.00 3.31
C PHE A 121 -17.46 -0.10 3.40
N ILE A 122 -17.78 -1.19 4.11
CA ILE A 122 -17.01 -2.43 4.11
C ILE A 122 -17.88 -3.47 3.41
N PRO A 123 -17.45 -4.04 2.26
CA PRO A 123 -18.27 -5.02 1.57
C PRO A 123 -18.50 -6.25 2.43
N GLU A 124 -19.68 -6.86 2.34
CA GLU A 124 -19.97 -8.12 3.04
C GLU A 124 -19.10 -9.26 2.52
N GLY A 125 -18.60 -10.07 3.46
CA GLY A 125 -17.75 -11.22 3.17
C GLY A 125 -18.56 -12.43 2.71
N THR A 126 -17.89 -13.59 2.62
CA THR A 126 -18.57 -14.86 2.38
C THR A 126 -19.39 -15.30 3.58
N ASN A 127 -18.97 -14.90 4.79
CA ASN A 127 -19.68 -15.11 6.05
C ASN A 127 -20.17 -13.76 6.59
N PRO A 128 -21.35 -13.71 7.23
CA PRO A 128 -21.80 -12.50 7.92
C PRO A 128 -20.81 -12.14 9.03
N GLU A 129 -20.55 -10.85 9.19
CA GLU A 129 -19.72 -10.34 10.28
C GLU A 129 -20.64 -10.07 11.47
N VAL A 130 -20.47 -10.87 12.52
CA VAL A 130 -21.34 -10.91 13.69
C VAL A 130 -20.48 -10.76 14.93
N TYR A 131 -20.82 -9.80 15.79
CA TYR A 131 -20.19 -9.63 17.09
C TYR A 131 -21.23 -9.83 18.21
N THR A 132 -20.79 -10.50 19.28
CA THR A 132 -21.59 -10.71 20.51
C THR A 132 -21.21 -9.68 21.58
N LYS A 133 -22.02 -9.55 22.64
CA LYS A 133 -21.72 -8.68 23.79
C LYS A 133 -20.38 -9.03 24.46
N GLU A 134 -20.00 -10.30 24.47
CA GLU A 134 -18.70 -10.75 24.96
C GLU A 134 -17.53 -10.08 24.19
N HIS A 135 -17.69 -9.79 22.90
CA HIS A 135 -16.67 -9.11 22.12
C HIS A 135 -16.53 -7.62 22.51
N GLU A 136 -17.62 -7.00 22.96
CA GLU A 136 -17.60 -5.62 23.47
C GLU A 136 -16.86 -5.55 24.82
N GLU A 137 -17.06 -6.53 25.71
CA GLU A 137 -16.33 -6.63 26.98
C GLU A 137 -14.83 -6.91 26.79
N LEU A 138 -14.43 -7.52 25.67
CA LEU A 138 -13.03 -7.82 25.34
C LEU A 138 -12.28 -6.63 24.72
N LEU A 139 -12.98 -5.54 24.38
CA LEU A 139 -12.36 -4.30 23.93
C LEU A 139 -11.57 -3.68 25.08
N GLY A 140 -10.33 -3.32 24.80
CA GLY A 140 -9.55 -2.51 25.72
C GLY A 140 -9.86 -1.04 25.54
N ASP A 141 -9.80 -0.31 26.64
CA ASP A 141 -9.78 1.14 26.68
C ASP A 141 -8.38 1.63 27.05
N CYS A 142 -8.07 2.88 26.73
CA CYS A 142 -6.89 3.58 27.22
C CYS A 142 -7.32 4.75 28.12
N GLU A 143 -6.60 4.93 29.22
CA GLU A 143 -6.77 6.11 30.09
C GLU A 143 -5.89 7.26 29.60
N SER A 144 -4.68 6.94 29.15
CA SER A 144 -3.75 7.90 28.56
C SER A 144 -3.87 8.00 27.04
N THR A 145 -3.90 9.24 26.55
CA THR A 145 -3.87 9.53 25.11
C THR A 145 -2.53 9.14 24.50
N TRP A 146 -2.56 8.47 23.35
CA TRP A 146 -1.36 8.16 22.56
C TRP A 146 -1.15 9.20 21.47
N GLU A 147 0.06 9.74 21.36
CA GLU A 147 0.45 10.63 20.28
C GLU A 147 0.88 9.82 19.06
N LEU A 148 0.13 9.96 17.96
CA LEU A 148 0.41 9.25 16.71
C LEU A 148 1.63 9.83 15.99
N ASP A 149 2.37 8.95 15.32
CA ASP A 149 3.50 9.30 14.46
C ASP A 149 4.68 9.98 15.20
N VAL A 150 4.79 9.75 16.51
CA VAL A 150 5.91 10.22 17.35
C VAL A 150 6.91 9.10 17.60
N ASP A 151 6.45 7.96 18.10
CA ASP A 151 7.31 6.84 18.47
C ASP A 151 7.79 6.03 17.25
N GLY A 152 9.11 5.92 17.10
CA GLY A 152 9.75 5.26 15.96
C GLY A 152 9.72 6.06 14.66
N TYR A 153 9.65 7.40 14.76
CA TYR A 153 9.78 8.34 13.64
C TYR A 153 11.05 9.20 13.81
N ASP A 154 11.64 9.61 12.69
CA ASP A 154 12.78 10.54 12.67
C ASP A 154 12.33 12.01 12.78
N GLU A 155 13.29 12.94 12.91
CA GLU A 155 13.02 14.38 12.98
C GLU A 155 12.31 14.92 11.72
N ASP A 156 12.44 14.21 10.60
CA ASP A 156 11.79 14.51 9.31
C ASP A 156 10.36 13.92 9.20
N GLY A 157 9.88 13.20 10.22
CA GLY A 157 8.56 12.56 10.26
C GLY A 157 8.43 11.28 9.43
N ASN A 158 9.54 10.64 9.06
CA ASN A 158 9.56 9.33 8.43
C ASN A 158 9.73 8.22 9.47
N ARG A 159 9.04 7.11 9.24
CA ARG A 159 9.11 5.92 10.10
C ARG A 159 10.50 5.28 10.01
N ILE A 160 11.12 5.00 11.16
CA ILE A 160 12.45 4.40 11.28
C ILE A 160 12.34 2.87 11.23
N TYR A 161 12.88 2.28 10.16
CA TYR A 161 12.90 0.84 9.95
C TYR A 161 14.27 0.26 10.30
N ASP A 162 14.29 -0.87 11.03
CA ASP A 162 15.51 -1.63 11.32
C ASP A 162 15.24 -3.13 11.13
N SER A 163 16.03 -3.79 10.29
CA SER A 163 15.87 -5.22 10.02
C SER A 163 16.42 -6.13 11.11
N ILE A 164 17.36 -5.64 11.92
CA ILE A 164 18.12 -6.39 12.92
C ILE A 164 17.53 -6.15 14.31
N LYS A 165 17.42 -4.89 14.74
CA LYS A 165 16.92 -4.54 16.08
C LYS A 165 15.43 -4.23 16.12
N GLY A 166 14.81 -4.03 14.95
CA GLY A 166 13.39 -3.70 14.86
C GLY A 166 12.49 -4.90 15.11
N GLU A 167 11.38 -4.66 15.79
CA GLU A 167 10.36 -5.66 16.06
C GLU A 167 9.25 -5.60 15.02
N THR A 168 8.61 -6.75 14.73
CA THR A 168 7.54 -6.85 13.74
C THR A 168 6.18 -6.59 14.36
N CYS A 169 5.46 -5.60 13.85
CA CYS A 169 4.06 -5.43 14.22
C CYS A 169 3.14 -6.39 13.46
N HIS A 170 2.22 -7.06 14.16
CA HIS A 170 1.20 -7.96 13.59
C HIS A 170 0.29 -7.25 12.57
N GLN A 171 -0.09 -6.00 12.85
CA GLN A 171 -1.06 -5.25 12.06
C GLN A 171 -0.46 -4.66 10.77
N CYS A 172 0.60 -3.86 10.87
CA CYS A 172 1.23 -3.23 9.71
C CYS A 172 2.33 -4.08 9.08
N ARG A 173 2.80 -5.13 9.76
CA ARG A 173 3.87 -6.05 9.31
C ARG A 173 5.20 -5.36 9.02
N GLN A 174 5.38 -4.18 9.57
CA GLN A 174 6.61 -3.40 9.45
C GLN A 174 7.53 -3.75 10.61
N LYS A 175 8.85 -3.78 10.33
CA LYS A 175 9.91 -3.89 11.32
C LYS A 175 10.40 -2.51 11.70
N THR A 176 10.13 -2.07 12.91
CA THR A 176 10.42 -0.69 13.35
C THR A 176 11.02 -0.65 14.75
N LEU A 177 11.70 0.44 15.07
CA LEU A 177 12.29 0.68 16.40
C LEU A 177 11.32 1.29 17.42
N CYS A 178 10.06 1.51 17.04
CA CYS A 178 9.02 1.92 17.99
C CYS A 178 8.79 0.87 19.07
N GLN A 179 8.10 1.27 20.12
CA GLN A 179 7.64 0.39 21.18
C GLN A 179 6.59 -0.58 20.63
N HIS A 180 6.75 -1.85 21.00
CA HIS A 180 5.77 -2.88 20.72
C HIS A 180 5.23 -3.50 22.00
N THR A 181 4.04 -4.07 21.90
CA THR A 181 3.45 -4.87 22.96
C THR A 181 3.99 -6.29 23.01
N HIS A 182 3.97 -6.91 24.19
CA HIS A 182 4.18 -8.36 24.34
C HIS A 182 2.98 -9.01 25.02
N CYS A 183 2.44 -10.06 24.41
CA CYS A 183 1.26 -10.74 24.94
C CYS A 183 1.65 -11.76 26.01
N ASN A 184 0.94 -11.77 27.14
CA ASN A 184 1.15 -12.76 28.19
C ASN A 184 0.71 -14.19 27.78
N LYS A 185 -0.27 -14.31 26.87
CA LYS A 185 -0.82 -15.61 26.44
C LYS A 185 -0.06 -16.22 25.26
N CYS A 186 0.57 -15.40 24.42
CA CYS A 186 1.31 -15.88 23.26
C CYS A 186 2.69 -15.21 23.16
N GLU A 187 3.73 -16.03 23.10
CA GLU A 187 5.11 -15.58 22.87
C GLU A 187 5.43 -15.37 21.38
N LEU A 188 4.42 -15.47 20.51
CA LEU A 188 4.57 -15.37 19.07
C LEU A 188 4.46 -13.92 18.58
N LEU A 189 5.02 -13.65 17.39
CA LEU A 189 4.91 -12.38 16.66
C LEU A 189 3.47 -11.92 16.40
N GLN A 190 2.47 -12.78 16.65
CA GLN A 190 1.06 -12.43 16.60
C GLN A 190 0.64 -11.50 17.76
N GLY A 191 1.36 -11.52 18.89
CA GLY A 191 1.10 -10.67 20.04
C GLY A 191 1.78 -9.30 20.02
N GLN A 192 2.60 -9.02 19.00
CA GLN A 192 3.37 -7.77 18.91
C GLN A 192 2.63 -6.71 18.08
N PHE A 193 2.34 -5.56 18.69
CA PHE A 193 1.71 -4.42 18.04
C PHE A 193 2.51 -3.15 18.32
N CYS A 194 2.79 -2.36 17.29
CA CYS A 194 3.34 -1.01 17.51
C CYS A 194 2.26 -0.09 18.11
N GLY A 195 2.68 0.94 18.84
CA GLY A 195 1.78 1.90 19.50
C GLY A 195 0.67 2.45 18.60
N ASP A 196 1.02 2.98 17.42
CA ASP A 196 0.02 3.55 16.51
C ASP A 196 -1.04 2.54 16.05
N CYS A 197 -0.64 1.30 15.79
CA CYS A 197 -1.57 0.27 15.35
C CYS A 197 -2.46 -0.17 16.50
N LEU A 198 -1.91 -0.32 17.69
CA LEU A 198 -2.69 -0.69 18.86
C LEU A 198 -3.74 0.40 19.17
N TYR A 199 -3.32 1.66 19.18
CA TYR A 199 -4.18 2.79 19.47
C TYR A 199 -5.25 2.99 18.39
N THR A 200 -4.86 3.12 17.12
CA THR A 200 -5.83 3.39 16.05
C THR A 200 -6.81 2.24 15.81
N ARG A 201 -6.36 0.99 15.96
CA ARG A 201 -7.16 -0.19 15.61
C ARG A 201 -7.97 -0.72 16.77
N TYR A 202 -7.45 -0.67 17.99
CA TYR A 202 -8.07 -1.27 19.16
C TYR A 202 -8.41 -0.24 20.23
N GLY A 203 -7.69 0.89 20.30
CA GLY A 203 -7.97 1.96 21.28
C GLY A 203 -7.25 1.73 22.60
N GLU A 204 -6.19 0.92 22.58
CA GLU A 204 -5.35 0.61 23.74
C GLU A 204 -4.01 1.32 23.60
N ASN A 205 -3.37 1.65 24.73
CA ASN A 205 -2.05 2.29 24.76
C ASN A 205 -0.95 1.23 24.93
N VAL A 206 0.14 1.33 24.15
CA VAL A 206 1.26 0.38 24.22
C VAL A 206 1.99 0.42 25.56
N MET A 207 2.07 1.59 26.18
CA MET A 207 2.70 1.74 27.49
C MET A 207 1.87 1.04 28.57
N GLU A 208 0.57 1.27 28.59
CA GLU A 208 -0.34 0.60 29.55
C GLU A 208 -0.36 -0.90 29.34
N ALA A 209 -0.39 -1.36 28.08
CA ALA A 209 -0.31 -2.77 27.73
C ALA A 209 0.97 -3.43 28.24
N ASN A 210 2.12 -2.76 28.11
CA ASN A 210 3.42 -3.28 28.58
C ASN A 210 3.57 -3.23 30.10
N HIS A 211 2.97 -2.26 30.79
CA HIS A 211 2.95 -2.23 32.26
C HIS A 211 2.03 -3.32 32.84
N ASN A 212 1.01 -3.75 32.09
CA ASN A 212 0.08 -4.78 32.53
C ASN A 212 0.59 -6.19 32.18
N ASN A 213 1.15 -6.89 33.16
CA ASN A 213 1.61 -8.28 33.02
C ASN A 213 0.48 -9.28 32.63
N LYS A 214 -0.78 -8.91 32.78
CA LYS A 214 -1.94 -9.74 32.37
C LYS A 214 -2.49 -9.35 31.00
N TRP A 215 -1.84 -8.45 30.27
CA TRP A 215 -2.31 -8.02 28.97
C TRP A 215 -2.30 -9.18 27.96
N VAL A 216 -3.42 -9.32 27.25
CA VAL A 216 -3.63 -10.34 26.21
C VAL A 216 -3.86 -9.62 24.89
N CYS A 217 -3.22 -10.05 23.82
CA CYS A 217 -3.32 -9.36 22.53
C CYS A 217 -4.68 -9.56 21.82
N PRO A 218 -5.07 -8.67 20.90
CA PRO A 218 -6.33 -8.78 20.16
C PRO A 218 -6.53 -10.11 19.39
N PRO A 219 -5.49 -10.75 18.81
CA PRO A 219 -5.62 -12.10 18.24
C PRO A 219 -6.01 -13.16 19.27
N CYS A 220 -5.38 -13.16 20.45
CA CYS A 220 -5.69 -14.09 21.54
C CYS A 220 -7.06 -13.86 22.18
N ARG A 221 -7.56 -12.62 22.13
CA ARG A 221 -8.94 -12.26 22.51
C ARG A 221 -9.96 -12.58 21.41
N GLY A 222 -9.53 -12.91 20.20
CA GLY A 222 -10.44 -13.19 19.08
C GLY A 222 -11.02 -11.96 18.37
N ILE A 223 -10.69 -10.74 18.81
CA ILE A 223 -11.21 -9.46 18.26
C ILE A 223 -10.29 -8.84 17.19
N CYS A 224 -9.27 -9.56 16.72
CA CYS A 224 -8.30 -9.01 15.76
C CYS A 224 -8.96 -8.62 14.42
N ASN A 225 -8.79 -7.34 14.02
CA ASN A 225 -9.32 -6.78 12.77
C ASN A 225 -8.28 -6.69 11.64
N CYS A 226 -7.15 -7.38 11.75
CA CYS A 226 -6.13 -7.38 10.70
C CYS A 226 -6.64 -8.09 9.43
N SER A 227 -6.09 -7.74 8.27
CA SER A 227 -6.55 -8.28 6.98
C SER A 227 -6.37 -9.81 6.86
N HIS A 228 -5.46 -10.41 7.62
CA HIS A 228 -5.25 -11.86 7.59
C HIS A 228 -6.28 -12.58 8.46
N CYS A 229 -6.45 -12.15 9.71
CA CYS A 229 -7.43 -12.72 10.63
C CYS A 229 -8.86 -12.60 10.09
N ARG A 230 -9.21 -11.45 9.50
CA ARG A 230 -10.52 -11.25 8.87
C ARG A 230 -10.77 -12.19 7.70
N ARG A 231 -9.79 -12.35 6.81
CA ARG A 231 -9.89 -13.32 5.70
C ARG A 231 -10.02 -14.76 6.20
N GLY A 232 -9.32 -15.12 7.28
CA GLY A 232 -9.45 -16.42 7.93
C GLY A 232 -10.87 -16.70 8.45
N LYS A 233 -11.60 -15.66 8.86
CA LYS A 233 -13.02 -15.74 9.27
C LYS A 233 -14.02 -15.63 8.10
N GLY A 234 -13.54 -15.37 6.88
CA GLY A 234 -14.39 -15.15 5.69
C GLY A 234 -14.90 -13.71 5.54
N TRP A 235 -14.33 -12.75 6.26
CA TRP A 235 -14.70 -11.33 6.21
C TRP A 235 -13.79 -10.52 5.30
N ASN A 236 -14.31 -9.43 4.73
CA ASN A 236 -13.50 -8.52 3.92
C ASN A 236 -12.55 -7.69 4.78
N PRO A 237 -11.35 -7.33 4.28
CA PRO A 237 -10.42 -6.46 5.00
C PRO A 237 -11.02 -5.08 5.27
N THR A 238 -10.85 -4.57 6.50
CA THR A 238 -11.35 -3.26 6.94
C THR A 238 -10.72 -2.08 6.20
N GLY A 239 -9.49 -2.21 5.71
CA GLY A 239 -8.73 -1.10 5.12
C GLY A 239 -8.24 -0.08 6.15
N ASN A 240 -7.90 1.12 5.69
CA ASN A 240 -7.52 2.26 6.52
C ASN A 240 -8.72 3.20 6.69
N ILE A 241 -9.52 2.98 7.74
CA ILE A 241 -10.74 3.74 8.02
C ILE A 241 -10.67 4.57 9.30
N TYR A 242 -9.53 4.56 10.02
CA TYR A 242 -9.41 5.21 11.33
C TYR A 242 -9.79 6.70 11.28
N SER A 243 -9.34 7.45 10.29
CA SER A 243 -9.70 8.87 10.15
C SER A 243 -11.21 9.10 10.01
N LYS A 244 -11.92 8.19 9.32
CA LYS A 244 -13.38 8.27 9.21
C LYS A 244 -14.06 7.89 10.53
N VAL A 245 -13.58 6.82 11.15
CA VAL A 245 -14.10 6.31 12.44
C VAL A 245 -13.95 7.35 13.55
N SER A 246 -12.80 8.00 13.63
CA SER A 246 -12.53 9.07 14.59
C SER A 246 -13.45 10.28 14.40
N LYS A 247 -13.76 10.66 13.15
CA LYS A 247 -14.75 11.72 12.85
C LYS A 247 -16.17 11.36 13.28
N LEU A 248 -16.50 10.08 13.34
CA LEU A 248 -17.79 9.57 13.84
C LEU A 248 -17.83 9.49 15.38
N GLY A 249 -16.73 9.83 16.08
CA GLY A 249 -16.67 9.85 17.55
C GLY A 249 -16.33 8.51 18.20
N PHE A 250 -15.97 7.48 17.43
CA PHE A 250 -15.52 6.21 17.98
C PHE A 250 -14.04 6.27 18.38
N LYS A 251 -13.70 5.64 19.52
CA LYS A 251 -12.33 5.58 20.05
C LYS A 251 -11.36 4.88 19.08
N SER A 252 -11.77 3.75 18.50
CA SER A 252 -10.94 2.95 17.61
C SER A 252 -11.74 2.24 16.53
N VAL A 253 -11.04 1.67 15.55
CA VAL A 253 -11.66 0.87 14.48
C VAL A 253 -12.40 -0.36 15.02
N ALA A 254 -11.87 -1.03 16.05
CA ALA A 254 -12.52 -2.18 16.67
C ALA A 254 -13.83 -1.77 17.37
N HIS A 255 -13.84 -0.65 18.08
CA HIS A 255 -15.06 -0.10 18.69
C HIS A 255 -16.15 0.16 17.65
N TYR A 256 -15.80 0.73 16.50
CA TYR A 256 -16.75 0.95 15.40
C TYR A 256 -17.31 -0.37 14.87
N LEU A 257 -16.45 -1.34 14.55
CA LEU A 257 -16.89 -2.61 13.97
C LEU A 257 -17.81 -3.39 14.91
N ILE A 258 -17.43 -3.49 16.19
CA ILE A 258 -18.19 -4.27 17.16
C ILE A 258 -19.53 -3.59 17.47
N LYS A 259 -19.56 -2.27 17.64
CA LYS A 259 -20.81 -1.54 17.96
C LYS A 259 -21.78 -1.48 16.79
N THR A 260 -21.31 -1.39 15.54
CA THR A 260 -22.18 -1.29 14.35
C THR A 260 -22.72 -2.64 13.88
N GLN A 261 -22.08 -3.73 14.27
CA GLN A 261 -22.43 -5.08 13.82
C GLN A 261 -22.75 -5.99 15.01
N LEU A 262 -23.04 -5.40 16.18
CA LEU A 262 -23.57 -6.12 17.32
C LEU A 262 -24.97 -6.62 16.94
N GLU A 263 -25.23 -7.91 17.13
CA GLU A 263 -26.55 -8.51 16.89
C GLU A 263 -27.63 -7.71 17.63
N GLY A 264 -28.43 -6.94 16.88
CA GLY A 264 -29.52 -6.11 17.41
C GLY A 264 -29.41 -4.59 17.18
N SER A 265 -28.29 -4.08 16.66
CA SER A 265 -28.07 -2.64 16.41
C SER A 265 -28.34 -2.20 14.96
N ASN A 266 -29.03 -3.02 14.16
CA ASN A 266 -29.52 -2.62 12.83
C ASN A 266 -30.86 -1.85 12.91
N ALA A 267 -31.27 -1.47 14.12
CA ALA A 267 -32.35 -0.52 14.36
C ALA A 267 -31.81 0.60 15.25
N GLU A 268 -31.80 1.81 14.69
CA GLU A 268 -31.74 3.08 15.43
C GLU A 268 -30.37 3.50 15.99
N ASN A 269 -29.63 4.20 15.13
CA ASN A 269 -28.62 5.17 15.52
C ASN A 269 -29.30 6.30 16.32
N SER A 270 -29.52 6.09 17.61
CA SER A 270 -29.87 7.14 18.58
C SER A 270 -28.65 7.40 19.46
N VAL A 271 -28.11 8.60 19.32
CA VAL A 271 -27.03 9.15 20.15
C VAL A 271 -27.58 9.30 21.56
N ALA A 272 -27.14 8.45 22.48
CA ALA A 272 -27.35 8.65 23.91
C ALA A 272 -26.35 9.72 24.39
N GLU A 273 -26.82 10.96 24.51
CA GLU A 273 -26.30 11.87 25.53
C GLU A 273 -26.60 11.26 26.90
N GLU A 274 -25.56 10.91 27.65
CA GLU A 274 -25.66 10.88 29.11
C GLU A 274 -24.84 12.03 29.68
N LYS A 275 -25.54 13.01 30.28
CA LYS A 275 -24.93 13.87 31.28
C LYS A 275 -25.92 14.21 32.40
N SER A 276 -25.74 13.45 33.49
CA SER A 276 -25.89 13.81 34.90
C SER A 276 -27.09 14.66 35.34
N GLU A 277 -28.04 14.02 36.00
CA GLU A 277 -28.96 14.64 36.95
C GLU A 277 -28.16 15.10 38.19
N ALA A 278 -28.31 16.38 38.55
CA ALA A 278 -27.91 16.90 39.86
C ALA A 278 -29.09 17.64 40.47
N SER A 279 -29.59 17.07 41.57
CA SER A 279 -30.67 17.59 42.42
C SER A 279 -30.26 18.85 43.17
N ALA A 280 -31.23 19.73 43.40
CA ALA A 280 -31.08 21.04 44.01
C ALA A 280 -31.15 21.04 45.55
N ASP A 281 -30.77 22.22 46.10
CA ASP A 281 -30.99 22.79 47.45
C ASP A 281 -29.89 22.52 48.49
N THR A 282 -29.15 23.50 49.06
CA THR A 282 -29.64 24.63 49.86
C THR A 282 -28.54 25.71 50.06
N THR A 283 -28.89 26.96 49.73
CA THR A 283 -28.62 28.28 50.38
C THR A 283 -27.48 28.52 51.41
N MET A 284 -26.54 29.45 51.12
CA MET A 284 -26.37 30.80 51.74
C MET A 284 -24.92 31.34 51.79
N ASN A 285 -24.82 32.64 51.43
CA ASN A 285 -23.88 33.69 51.88
C ASN A 285 -22.49 33.93 51.22
N ARG A 286 -22.48 35.05 50.50
CA ARG A 286 -21.39 36.01 50.13
C ARG A 286 -20.56 36.44 51.38
N PRO A 287 -19.32 36.98 51.25
CA PRO A 287 -19.12 38.32 50.69
C PRO A 287 -17.98 38.46 49.67
N THR A 288 -18.10 39.55 48.92
CA THR A 288 -17.24 40.10 47.87
C THR A 288 -15.87 40.56 48.34
N GLU A 289 -14.84 40.37 47.50
CA GLU A 289 -13.78 41.37 47.33
C GLU A 289 -13.44 41.60 45.85
N ARG A 290 -13.38 42.89 45.50
CA ARG A 290 -12.90 43.44 44.24
C ARG A 290 -11.38 43.57 44.32
N ARG A 291 -10.63 43.24 43.25
CA ARG A 291 -9.53 44.12 42.81
C ARG A 291 -9.05 43.88 41.38
N ALA A 292 -9.34 44.91 40.57
CA ALA A 292 -8.49 45.59 39.62
C ALA A 292 -7.66 44.81 38.58
N SER A 293 -8.01 45.09 37.32
CA SER A 293 -7.18 45.04 36.13
C SER A 293 -5.78 45.63 36.33
N ARG A 294 -4.78 45.02 35.70
CA ARG A 294 -3.61 45.74 35.17
C ARG A 294 -3.34 45.32 33.72
N LYS A 295 -3.44 46.33 32.85
CA LYS A 295 -3.01 46.36 31.44
C LYS A 295 -1.49 46.58 31.39
N ARG A 296 -0.88 45.96 30.36
CA ARG A 296 0.23 46.42 29.51
C ARG A 296 1.51 46.97 30.16
N VAL A 297 2.62 46.35 29.78
CA VAL A 297 3.70 46.99 29.00
C VAL A 297 3.88 46.17 27.73
#